data_AF-A0A7S2RS92-F1
#
_entry.id   AF-A0A7S2RS92-F1
#
_cell.length_a   1.000
_cell.length_b   1.000
_cell.length_c   1.000
_cell.angle_alpha   90.00
_cell.angle_beta   90.00
_cell.angle_gamma   90.00
#
_symmetry.space_group_name_H-M   'P 1'
#
loop_
_entity.id
_entity.type
_entity.pdbx_description
1 polymer ?
#
loop_
_entity_poly.entity_id
_entity_poly.type
_entity_poly.pdbx_seq_one_letter_code
_entity_poly.pdbx_strand_id
1 'polypeptide(L)'
;MRTGITQRIRLSGTRAISGASGRSFFCKMDVVKARNGLSAEEQIKWDEILNAETKLPKVPRGKKPSREEISEIKAFRTRKKEFLATLTATKRDALTQPKGQKKDGNSADANAKQARLHEEQMAELETLRIKGPNGEPCRLVDVGINIQTRFKKLEVQRQLERSFAAGVDRVILTGCSIKSSLLGVELCKAWYTNEGDNVQSKKFPTHGFQETPVHVYTTVGVHPHDAKTIADDTKVNSAKIDELRKLASSPFCVSLGECGLDYDRMFSPMETQKRAFEAQVQLAEELNRPLFVHLRELDQDKGEPLGAVSHFEEILGRSSLEPSKVCVHCFTGDLTDLTRLANKGYYIGLTGYVGMKKRASATGTLDAIGASHSPLSLERLLIETDSPFMRPDKTWLPSTLRKSKNNEPCVLPSVCRAIASEFHGGKHSAWEIAERTSLNAMSFFCVSEADVRISHTTSR
;
A
#
# COMPACT_ATOMS: atom_id res chain seq x y z
N MET A 1 -6.97 -40.61 21.26
CA MET A 1 -8.14 -39.93 21.86
C MET A 1 -8.04 -38.43 21.60
N ARG A 2 -9.02 -37.90 20.84
CA ARG A 2 -9.56 -36.53 20.78
C ARG A 2 -8.69 -35.30 21.17
N THR A 3 -8.23 -34.61 20.12
CA THR A 3 -8.49 -33.19 19.74
C THR A 3 -8.63 -32.08 20.79
N GLY A 4 -7.94 -30.96 20.58
CA GLY A 4 -8.43 -29.63 21.00
C GLY A 4 -7.39 -28.51 21.12
N ILE A 5 -6.96 -27.93 20.00
CA ILE A 5 -6.14 -26.70 19.94
C ILE A 5 -7.05 -25.48 20.11
N THR A 6 -6.79 -24.61 21.08
CA THR A 6 -7.50 -23.33 21.26
C THR A 6 -6.59 -22.14 20.95
N GLN A 7 -6.78 -21.54 19.77
CA GLN A 7 -6.20 -20.25 19.39
C GLN A 7 -6.80 -19.11 20.23
N ARG A 8 -5.95 -18.33 20.92
CA ARG A 8 -6.32 -17.04 21.53
C ARG A 8 -6.06 -15.90 20.54
N ILE A 9 -7.13 -15.32 20.00
CA ILE A 9 -7.10 -14.07 19.23
C ILE A 9 -7.15 -12.90 20.20
N ARG A 10 -6.07 -12.11 20.28
CA ARG A 10 -6.04 -10.77 20.90
C ARG A 10 -6.66 -9.76 19.92
N LEU A 11 -7.79 -9.16 20.28
CA LEU A 11 -8.30 -7.95 19.65
C LEU A 11 -7.87 -6.75 20.49
N SER A 12 -7.00 -5.91 19.92
CA SER A 12 -6.59 -4.62 20.48
C SER A 12 -7.38 -3.47 19.83
N GLY A 13 -7.79 -2.52 20.66
CA GLY A 13 -8.51 -1.30 20.31
C GLY A 13 -9.45 -0.97 21.47
N THR A 14 -9.37 0.14 22.19
CA THR A 14 -9.26 1.53 21.72
C THR A 14 -8.97 2.43 22.92
N ARG A 15 -8.04 3.41 22.79
CA ARG A 15 -7.94 4.53 23.74
C ARG A 15 -9.00 5.58 23.44
N ALA A 16 -9.51 6.15 24.54
CA ALA A 16 -10.54 7.17 24.65
C ALA A 16 -10.11 8.53 24.07
N ILE A 17 -11.09 9.26 23.56
CA ILE A 17 -11.07 10.73 23.50
C ILE A 17 -12.40 11.20 24.10
N SER A 18 -12.27 11.97 25.18
CA SER A 18 -13.32 12.65 25.91
C SER A 18 -13.89 13.82 25.09
N GLY A 19 -15.19 14.06 25.26
CA GLY A 19 -15.90 15.17 24.64
C GLY A 19 -17.41 14.89 24.65
N ALA A 20 -18.11 15.54 25.56
CA ALA A 20 -19.51 15.28 25.89
C ALA A 20 -20.47 15.49 24.70
N SER A 21 -21.18 14.43 24.34
CA SER A 21 -22.60 14.40 23.90
C SER A 21 -22.88 13.00 23.36
N GLY A 22 -23.89 12.32 23.92
CA GLY A 22 -24.25 10.95 23.53
C GLY A 22 -24.63 10.87 22.05
N ARG A 23 -23.88 10.09 21.25
CA ARG A 23 -24.29 9.75 19.88
C ARG A 23 -25.06 8.43 19.90
N SER A 24 -26.30 8.46 19.38
CA SER A 24 -27.01 7.26 18.96
C SER A 24 -26.16 6.51 17.93
N PHE A 25 -25.92 5.22 18.15
CA PHE A 25 -25.24 4.35 17.20
C PHE A 25 -26.17 3.90 16.07
N PHE A 26 -27.01 4.80 15.57
CA PHE A 26 -27.86 4.61 14.40
C PHE A 26 -28.04 5.99 13.76
N CYS A 27 -27.86 6.04 12.45
CA CYS A 27 -28.14 7.22 11.64
C CYS A 27 -29.59 7.61 11.87
N LYS A 28 -29.86 8.75 12.52
CA LYS A 28 -31.18 9.37 12.49
C LYS A 28 -31.42 9.84 11.05
N MET A 29 -32.03 8.97 10.25
CA MET A 29 -32.67 9.32 8.99
C MET A 29 -34.03 9.89 9.32
N ASP A 30 -34.14 11.22 9.33
CA ASP A 30 -35.46 11.86 9.33
C ASP A 30 -36.03 11.80 7.91
N VAL A 31 -37.27 11.34 7.85
CA VAL A 31 -38.12 11.14 6.69
C VAL A 31 -38.55 12.49 6.12
N VAL A 32 -37.91 13.00 5.06
CA VAL A 32 -38.52 14.05 4.22
C VAL A 32 -38.09 13.92 2.75
N LYS A 33 -39.09 13.65 1.88
CA LYS A 33 -39.18 13.90 0.43
C LYS A 33 -38.25 13.13 -0.54
N ALA A 34 -38.39 11.80 -0.61
CA ALA A 34 -38.04 11.01 -1.80
C ALA A 34 -39.28 10.30 -2.37
N ARG A 35 -40.40 11.03 -2.50
CA ARG A 35 -41.72 10.48 -2.89
C ARG A 35 -42.00 10.48 -4.40
N ASN A 36 -41.11 11.05 -5.22
CA ASN A 36 -41.32 11.12 -6.66
C ASN A 36 -40.78 9.85 -7.33
N GLY A 37 -41.67 9.01 -7.85
CA GLY A 37 -41.32 7.88 -8.73
C GLY A 37 -41.62 6.48 -8.20
N LEU A 38 -42.08 6.31 -6.95
CA LEU A 38 -42.61 5.04 -6.46
C LEU A 38 -44.11 4.90 -6.79
N SER A 39 -44.53 3.68 -7.13
CA SER A 39 -45.96 3.30 -7.14
C SER A 39 -46.51 3.23 -5.71
N ALA A 40 -47.84 3.27 -5.56
CA ALA A 40 -48.48 3.20 -4.26
C ALA A 40 -48.10 1.94 -3.46
N GLU A 41 -47.96 0.79 -4.13
CA GLU A 41 -47.56 -0.47 -3.50
C GLU A 41 -46.10 -0.47 -3.05
N GLU A 42 -45.19 0.08 -3.86
CA GLU A 42 -43.78 0.22 -3.49
C GLU A 42 -43.62 1.19 -2.30
N GLN A 43 -44.44 2.24 -2.26
CA GLN A 43 -44.45 3.22 -1.18
C GLN A 43 -44.86 2.57 0.16
N ILE A 44 -45.93 1.78 0.18
CA ILE A 44 -46.39 1.05 1.36
C ILE A 44 -45.29 0.12 1.89
N LYS A 45 -44.67 -0.68 1.00
CA LYS A 45 -43.59 -1.61 1.36
C LYS A 45 -42.35 -0.88 1.90
N TRP A 46 -42.02 0.28 1.34
CA TRP A 46 -40.90 1.09 1.83
C TRP A 46 -41.17 1.69 3.20
N ASP A 47 -42.38 2.18 3.44
CA ASP A 47 -42.79 2.75 4.73
C ASP A 47 -42.82 1.67 5.83
N GLU A 48 -43.22 0.43 5.50
CA GLU A 48 -43.12 -0.73 6.40
C GLU A 48 -41.67 -1.04 6.77
N ILE A 49 -40.74 -1.01 5.81
CA ILE A 49 -39.31 -1.21 6.05
C ILE A 49 -38.76 -0.11 6.96
N LEU A 50 -39.10 1.16 6.73
CA LEU A 50 -38.65 2.26 7.58
C LEU A 50 -39.21 2.15 9.00
N ASN A 51 -40.48 1.78 9.15
CA ASN A 51 -41.08 1.56 10.47
C ASN A 51 -40.39 0.42 11.22
N ALA A 52 -40.08 -0.69 10.54
CA ALA A 52 -39.31 -1.80 11.11
C ALA A 52 -37.90 -1.37 11.54
N GLU A 53 -37.24 -0.47 10.81
CA GLU A 53 -35.92 0.06 11.15
C GLU A 53 -35.93 0.79 12.51
N THR A 54 -37.00 1.53 12.81
CA THR A 54 -37.13 2.25 14.10
C THR A 54 -37.27 1.32 15.30
N LYS A 55 -37.74 0.10 15.07
CA LYS A 55 -37.99 -0.92 16.09
C LYS A 55 -36.79 -1.86 16.31
N LEU A 56 -35.69 -1.69 15.56
CA LEU A 56 -34.51 -2.52 15.71
C LEU A 56 -33.85 -2.35 17.09
N PRO A 57 -33.26 -3.44 17.63
CA PRO A 57 -32.57 -3.40 18.92
C PRO A 57 -31.42 -2.39 18.91
N LYS A 58 -31.38 -1.54 19.93
CA LYS A 58 -30.35 -0.52 20.11
C LYS A 58 -29.30 -1.00 21.11
N VAL A 59 -28.18 -1.47 20.59
CA VAL A 59 -27.09 -2.02 21.41
C VAL A 59 -26.37 -0.88 22.16
N PRO A 60 -26.33 -0.89 23.51
CA PRO A 60 -25.63 0.12 24.29
C PRO A 60 -24.12 0.13 24.03
N ARG A 61 -23.52 1.32 24.09
CA ARG A 61 -22.06 1.48 23.90
C ARG A 61 -21.27 0.59 24.86
N GLY A 62 -20.31 -0.15 24.32
CA GLY A 62 -19.41 -1.01 25.10
C GLY A 62 -19.94 -2.42 25.39
N LYS A 63 -21.19 -2.73 25.04
CA LYS A 63 -21.73 -4.10 25.13
C LYS A 63 -21.70 -4.78 23.76
N LYS A 64 -21.40 -6.09 23.76
CA LYS A 64 -21.56 -6.92 22.56
C LYS A 64 -23.06 -7.24 22.38
N PRO A 65 -23.59 -7.16 21.15
CA PRO A 65 -24.97 -7.56 20.89
C PRO A 65 -25.18 -9.06 21.13
N SER A 66 -26.38 -9.43 21.56
CA SER A 66 -26.78 -10.82 21.70
C SER A 66 -26.91 -11.51 20.35
N ARG A 67 -26.96 -12.85 20.33
CA ARG A 67 -27.14 -13.61 19.09
C ARG A 67 -28.47 -13.29 18.41
N GLU A 68 -29.50 -13.05 19.21
CA GLU A 68 -30.86 -12.70 18.80
C GLU A 68 -30.89 -11.31 18.16
N GLU A 69 -30.27 -10.30 18.79
CA GLU A 69 -30.15 -8.94 18.23
C GLU A 69 -29.40 -8.94 16.89
N ILE A 70 -28.33 -9.73 16.79
CA ILE A 70 -27.59 -9.88 15.53
C ILE A 70 -28.47 -10.54 14.46
N SER A 71 -29.26 -11.54 14.83
CA SER A 71 -30.16 -12.25 13.92
C SER A 71 -31.23 -11.32 13.36
N GLU A 72 -31.87 -10.53 14.23
CA GLU A 72 -32.89 -9.55 13.84
C GLU A 72 -32.35 -8.45 12.92
N ILE A 73 -31.18 -7.90 13.24
CA ILE A 73 -30.53 -6.88 12.40
C ILE A 73 -30.16 -7.48 11.03
N LYS A 74 -29.70 -8.74 10.99
CA LYS A 74 -29.41 -9.42 9.72
C LYS A 74 -30.69 -9.65 8.90
N ALA A 75 -31.75 -10.15 9.51
CA ALA A 75 -33.03 -10.39 8.85
C ALA A 75 -33.60 -9.09 8.26
N PHE A 76 -33.54 -7.98 9.00
CA PHE A 76 -33.93 -6.66 8.51
C PHE A 76 -33.09 -6.23 7.29
N ARG A 77 -31.76 -6.37 7.36
CA ARG A 77 -30.87 -6.00 6.25
C ARG A 77 -31.14 -6.81 4.99
N THR A 78 -31.43 -8.11 5.14
CA THR A 78 -31.80 -8.98 4.03
C THR A 78 -33.09 -8.49 3.37
N ARG A 79 -34.15 -8.24 4.16
CA ARG A 79 -35.44 -7.75 3.66
C ARG A 79 -35.33 -6.40 2.94
N LYS A 80 -34.57 -5.45 3.51
CA LYS A 80 -34.30 -4.14 2.89
C LYS A 80 -33.54 -4.30 1.57
N LYS A 81 -32.56 -5.21 1.51
CA LYS A 81 -31.79 -5.50 0.30
C LYS A 81 -32.64 -6.14 -0.80
N GLU A 82 -33.51 -7.09 -0.44
CA GLU A 82 -34.42 -7.76 -1.38
C GLU A 82 -35.40 -6.76 -1.99
N PHE A 83 -36.03 -5.91 -1.18
CA PHE A 83 -36.91 -4.86 -1.69
C PHE A 83 -36.18 -3.88 -2.63
N LEU A 84 -34.98 -3.42 -2.26
CA LEU A 84 -34.20 -2.54 -3.13
C LEU A 84 -33.81 -3.22 -4.45
N ALA A 85 -33.65 -4.54 -4.46
CA ALA A 85 -33.35 -5.30 -5.67
C ALA A 85 -34.54 -5.35 -6.65
N THR A 86 -35.79 -5.24 -6.19
CA THR A 86 -36.98 -5.22 -7.05
C THR A 86 -37.21 -3.87 -7.74
N LEU A 87 -36.49 -2.82 -7.33
CA LEU A 87 -36.59 -1.48 -7.91
C LEU A 87 -35.61 -1.28 -9.05
N THR A 88 -35.96 -0.40 -10.00
CA THR A 88 -35.02 0.08 -11.04
C THR A 88 -33.86 0.85 -10.40
N ALA A 89 -32.73 0.95 -11.13
CA ALA A 89 -31.54 1.66 -10.64
C ALA A 89 -31.86 3.09 -10.18
N THR A 90 -32.63 3.83 -10.97
CA THR A 90 -33.05 5.21 -10.65
C THR A 90 -33.87 5.30 -9.36
N LYS A 91 -34.85 4.41 -9.17
CA LYS A 91 -35.68 4.38 -7.95
C LYS A 91 -34.86 3.96 -6.72
N ARG A 92 -33.99 2.96 -6.90
CA ARG A 92 -33.08 2.48 -5.84
C ARG A 92 -32.13 3.58 -5.40
N ASP A 93 -31.53 4.29 -6.35
CA ASP A 93 -30.60 5.37 -6.06
C ASP A 93 -31.31 6.47 -5.29
N ALA A 94 -32.52 6.88 -5.72
CA ALA A 94 -33.34 7.86 -5.01
C ALA A 94 -33.65 7.50 -3.55
N LEU A 95 -33.82 6.21 -3.21
CA LEU A 95 -34.10 5.75 -1.85
C LEU A 95 -32.85 5.50 -0.99
N THR A 96 -31.71 5.30 -1.63
CA THR A 96 -30.44 4.95 -0.97
C THR A 96 -29.42 6.09 -0.96
N GLN A 97 -29.78 7.26 -1.52
CA GLN A 97 -28.95 8.45 -1.40
C GLN A 97 -28.74 8.78 0.08
N PRO A 98 -27.48 8.96 0.54
CA PRO A 98 -27.23 9.55 1.85
C PRO A 98 -27.81 10.96 1.86
N LYS A 99 -28.41 11.37 3.01
CA LYS A 99 -29.11 12.64 3.23
C LYS A 99 -28.73 13.73 2.21
N GLY A 100 -29.75 14.21 1.49
CA GLY A 100 -29.69 15.52 0.86
C GLY A 100 -29.12 16.51 1.87
N GLN A 101 -28.01 17.13 1.48
CA GLN A 101 -27.58 18.40 2.03
C GLN A 101 -28.82 19.28 2.08
N LYS A 102 -29.30 19.61 3.28
CA LYS A 102 -30.13 20.81 3.39
C LYS A 102 -29.32 21.93 2.76
N LYS A 103 -29.90 22.65 1.81
CA LYS A 103 -29.47 24.01 1.46
C LYS A 103 -29.77 24.91 2.67
N ASP A 104 -29.07 24.65 3.76
CA ASP A 104 -28.74 25.65 4.78
C ASP A 104 -27.36 26.14 4.35
N GLY A 105 -27.07 27.45 4.43
CA GLY A 105 -25.79 28.05 3.99
C GLY A 105 -24.51 27.35 4.49
N ASN A 106 -24.62 26.45 5.47
CA ASN A 106 -23.57 25.62 6.03
C ASN A 106 -22.99 24.50 5.12
N SER A 107 -23.66 24.03 4.06
CA SER A 107 -23.09 22.94 3.22
C SER A 107 -22.10 23.45 2.17
N ALA A 108 -22.33 24.64 1.63
CA ALA A 108 -21.36 25.34 0.80
C ALA A 108 -20.12 25.69 1.64
N ASP A 109 -20.32 26.15 2.87
CA ASP A 109 -19.22 26.41 3.81
C ASP A 109 -18.47 25.15 4.23
N ALA A 110 -19.14 24.01 4.40
CA ALA A 110 -18.48 22.74 4.71
C ALA A 110 -17.66 22.20 3.52
N ASN A 111 -18.19 22.28 2.30
CA ASN A 111 -17.47 21.90 1.09
C ASN A 111 -16.30 22.87 0.82
N ALA A 112 -16.51 24.17 0.97
CA ALA A 112 -15.47 25.19 0.87
C ALA A 112 -14.42 25.05 1.97
N LYS A 113 -14.81 24.65 3.18
CA LYS A 113 -13.88 24.34 4.27
C LYS A 113 -13.06 23.09 3.96
N GLN A 114 -13.67 22.05 3.39
CA GLN A 114 -12.97 20.84 3.00
C GLN A 114 -12.03 21.08 1.80
N ALA A 115 -12.42 21.92 0.85
CA ALA A 115 -11.57 22.37 -0.25
C ALA A 115 -10.38 23.19 0.27
N ARG A 116 -10.62 24.18 1.14
CA ARG A 116 -9.54 24.95 1.80
C ARG A 116 -8.57 24.06 2.58
N LEU A 117 -9.09 23.11 3.37
CA LEU A 117 -8.24 22.15 4.08
C LEU A 117 -7.41 21.27 3.14
N HIS A 118 -7.95 20.94 1.96
CA HIS A 118 -7.22 20.21 0.93
C HIS A 118 -6.13 21.08 0.29
N GLU A 119 -6.44 22.31 -0.09
CA GLU A 119 -5.47 23.28 -0.63
C GLU A 119 -4.35 23.59 0.37
N GLU A 120 -4.68 23.85 1.64
CA GLU A 120 -3.71 24.04 2.72
C GLU A 120 -2.80 22.81 2.90
N GLN A 121 -3.38 21.61 2.80
CA GLN A 121 -2.61 20.38 2.86
C GLN A 121 -1.67 20.25 1.66
N MET A 122 -2.13 20.50 0.43
CA MET A 122 -1.29 20.43 -0.77
C MET A 122 -0.16 21.46 -0.71
N ALA A 123 -0.44 22.68 -0.25
CA ALA A 123 0.56 23.73 -0.06
C ALA A 123 1.62 23.34 0.99
N GLU A 124 1.23 22.75 2.13
CA GLU A 124 2.21 22.25 3.11
C GLU A 124 3.04 21.10 2.53
N LEU A 125 2.45 20.20 1.73
CA LEU A 125 3.18 19.11 1.07
C LEU A 125 4.21 19.63 0.06
N GLU A 126 3.91 20.70 -0.68
CA GLU A 126 4.90 21.32 -1.58
C GLU A 126 6.14 21.83 -0.83
N THR A 127 6.00 22.25 0.44
CA THR A 127 7.14 22.64 1.27
C THR A 127 8.07 21.47 1.64
N LEU A 128 7.59 20.22 1.53
CA LEU A 128 8.41 19.03 1.81
C LEU A 128 9.41 18.74 0.71
N ARG A 129 9.15 19.23 -0.52
CA ARG A 129 9.97 18.96 -1.70
C ARG A 129 11.44 19.20 -1.40
N ILE A 130 12.27 18.22 -1.75
CA ILE A 130 13.71 18.34 -1.67
C ILE A 130 14.15 19.19 -2.85
N LYS A 131 14.96 20.22 -2.58
CA LYS A 131 15.43 21.16 -3.60
C LYS A 131 16.93 20.99 -3.79
N GLY A 132 17.37 21.08 -5.04
CA GLY A 132 18.80 21.08 -5.38
C GLY A 132 19.48 22.42 -5.12
N PRO A 133 20.79 22.51 -5.40
CA PRO A 133 21.59 23.71 -5.18
C PRO A 133 21.04 24.96 -5.88
N ASN A 134 20.39 24.79 -7.03
CA ASN A 134 19.78 25.86 -7.82
C ASN A 134 18.33 26.17 -7.42
N GLY A 135 17.79 25.53 -6.38
CA GLY A 135 16.41 25.70 -5.93
C GLY A 135 15.36 24.85 -6.66
N GLU A 136 15.76 24.15 -7.72
CA GLU A 136 14.87 23.26 -8.48
C GLU A 136 14.44 22.05 -7.64
N PRO A 137 13.15 21.64 -7.70
CA PRO A 137 12.66 20.50 -6.94
C PRO A 137 13.17 19.19 -7.54
N CYS A 138 13.75 18.33 -6.68
CA CYS A 138 14.09 16.96 -7.03
C CYS A 138 12.82 16.13 -7.20
N ARG A 139 12.80 15.30 -8.24
CA ARG A 139 11.75 14.34 -8.53
C ARG A 139 12.11 13.00 -7.88
N LEU A 140 11.32 12.57 -6.90
CA LEU A 140 11.58 11.36 -6.13
C LEU A 140 10.83 10.15 -6.68
N VAL A 141 11.48 8.99 -6.62
CA VAL A 141 10.88 7.68 -6.90
C VAL A 141 10.64 6.92 -5.60
N ASP A 142 9.39 6.58 -5.30
CA ASP A 142 9.05 5.65 -4.20
C ASP A 142 9.05 4.22 -4.73
N VAL A 143 10.08 3.42 -4.37
CA VAL A 143 10.27 2.09 -4.94
C VAL A 143 9.34 1.01 -4.38
N GLY A 144 8.54 1.33 -3.34
CA GLY A 144 7.71 0.34 -2.67
C GLY A 144 6.51 0.94 -1.94
N ILE A 145 5.31 0.80 -2.52
CA ILE A 145 4.05 1.24 -1.90
C ILE A 145 2.95 0.16 -1.97
N ASN A 146 2.16 0.01 -0.91
CA ASN A 146 1.17 -1.05 -0.72
C ASN A 146 -0.28 -0.54 -0.64
N ILE A 147 -0.62 0.46 -1.46
CA ILE A 147 -1.91 1.17 -1.35
C ILE A 147 -3.06 0.47 -2.10
N GLN A 148 -2.75 -0.30 -3.14
CA GLN A 148 -3.71 -0.91 -4.08
C GLN A 148 -4.62 -1.95 -3.43
N THR A 149 -4.22 -2.55 -2.30
CA THR A 149 -5.04 -3.56 -1.61
C THR A 149 -5.80 -3.01 -0.42
N ARG A 150 -5.22 -2.06 0.32
CA ARG A 150 -5.69 -1.64 1.66
C ARG A 150 -6.67 -0.47 1.66
N PHE A 151 -6.66 0.34 0.62
CA PHE A 151 -7.45 1.56 0.58
C PHE A 151 -8.62 1.49 -0.39
N LYS A 152 -9.62 2.35 -0.14
CA LYS A 152 -10.73 2.57 -1.06
C LYS A 152 -10.24 3.38 -2.26
N LYS A 153 -10.92 3.24 -3.39
CA LYS A 153 -10.55 3.86 -4.66
C LYS A 153 -10.21 5.35 -4.59
N LEU A 154 -11.06 6.15 -3.93
CA LEU A 154 -10.86 7.60 -3.78
C LEU A 154 -9.66 7.94 -2.89
N GLU A 155 -9.34 7.08 -1.93
CA GLU A 155 -8.19 7.30 -1.05
C GLU A 155 -6.87 6.90 -1.71
N VAL A 156 -6.89 5.91 -2.61
CA VAL A 156 -5.73 5.61 -3.46
C VAL A 156 -5.41 6.80 -4.35
N GLN A 157 -6.42 7.35 -5.03
CA GLN A 157 -6.29 8.55 -5.86
C GLN A 157 -5.66 9.70 -5.09
N ARG A 158 -6.25 10.06 -3.95
CA ARG A 158 -5.77 11.20 -3.16
C ARG A 158 -4.37 11.00 -2.60
N GLN A 159 -3.97 9.76 -2.30
CA GLN A 159 -2.58 9.48 -1.89
C GLN A 159 -1.59 9.72 -3.03
N LEU A 160 -1.95 9.40 -4.27
CA LEU A 160 -1.14 9.66 -5.47
C LEU A 160 -1.06 11.17 -5.80
N GLU A 161 -2.18 11.89 -5.66
CA GLU A 161 -2.22 13.36 -5.79
C GLU A 161 -1.29 14.02 -4.75
N ARG A 162 -1.41 13.62 -3.48
CA ARG A 162 -0.56 14.11 -2.39
C ARG A 162 0.91 13.75 -2.59
N SER A 163 1.21 12.57 -3.14
CA SER A 163 2.59 12.16 -3.38
C SER A 163 3.25 13.08 -4.41
N PHE A 164 2.53 13.39 -5.49
CA PHE A 164 3.01 14.32 -6.49
C PHE A 164 3.21 15.74 -5.93
N ALA A 165 2.27 16.24 -5.13
CA ALA A 165 2.42 17.53 -4.45
C ALA A 165 3.71 17.59 -3.61
N ALA A 166 4.06 16.50 -2.93
CA ALA A 166 5.29 16.36 -2.14
C ALA A 166 6.58 16.16 -2.97
N GLY A 167 6.50 16.08 -4.31
CA GLY A 167 7.64 15.88 -5.20
C GLY A 167 7.97 14.42 -5.50
N VAL A 168 7.07 13.49 -5.14
CA VAL A 168 7.18 12.07 -5.50
C VAL A 168 6.47 11.85 -6.82
N ASP A 169 7.24 11.81 -7.90
CA ASP A 169 6.71 11.79 -9.26
C ASP A 169 6.57 10.38 -9.84
N ARG A 170 7.24 9.38 -9.25
CA ARG A 170 7.05 7.97 -9.60
C ARG A 170 6.84 7.12 -8.37
N VAL A 171 5.94 6.15 -8.48
CA VAL A 171 5.68 5.17 -7.43
C VAL A 171 5.58 3.77 -8.01
N ILE A 172 6.12 2.79 -7.27
CA ILE A 172 6.05 1.38 -7.63
C ILE A 172 5.14 0.65 -6.64
N LEU A 173 4.01 0.15 -7.13
CA LEU A 173 3.07 -0.65 -6.34
C LEU A 173 3.64 -2.05 -6.08
N THR A 174 3.67 -2.46 -4.81
CA THR A 174 4.28 -3.74 -4.43
C THR A 174 3.32 -4.92 -4.58
N GLY A 175 3.66 -5.87 -5.45
CA GLY A 175 2.90 -7.10 -5.68
C GLY A 175 3.27 -8.23 -4.71
N CYS A 176 2.61 -8.33 -3.55
CA CYS A 176 2.91 -9.37 -2.54
C CYS A 176 2.20 -10.73 -2.74
N SER A 177 1.32 -10.87 -3.73
CA SER A 177 0.50 -12.06 -4.02
C SER A 177 -0.07 -11.94 -5.43
N ILE A 178 -0.54 -13.04 -6.04
CA ILE A 178 -1.20 -12.97 -7.37
C ILE A 178 -2.35 -11.95 -7.38
N LYS A 179 -3.14 -11.91 -6.30
CA LYS A 179 -4.27 -10.97 -6.17
C LYS A 179 -3.81 -9.52 -6.09
N SER A 180 -2.80 -9.22 -5.27
CA SER A 180 -2.31 -7.83 -5.12
C SER A 180 -1.55 -7.37 -6.37
N SER A 181 -0.84 -8.28 -7.04
CA SER A 181 -0.18 -8.06 -8.32
C SER A 181 -1.20 -7.74 -9.42
N LEU A 182 -2.30 -8.49 -9.51
CA LEU A 182 -3.41 -8.17 -10.42
C LEU A 182 -3.99 -6.79 -10.15
N LEU A 183 -4.24 -6.45 -8.88
CA LEU A 183 -4.75 -5.12 -8.50
C LEU A 183 -3.76 -3.99 -8.81
N GLY A 184 -2.46 -4.25 -8.72
CA GLY A 184 -1.42 -3.30 -9.12
C GLY A 184 -1.47 -3.01 -10.61
N VAL A 185 -1.55 -4.06 -11.43
CA VAL A 185 -1.71 -3.94 -12.89
C VAL A 185 -3.02 -3.24 -13.26
N GLU A 186 -4.13 -3.57 -12.61
CA GLU A 186 -5.43 -2.91 -12.83
C GLU A 186 -5.39 -1.42 -12.45
N LEU A 187 -4.70 -1.05 -11.37
CA LEU A 187 -4.54 0.35 -10.97
C LEU A 187 -3.73 1.12 -12.01
N CYS A 188 -2.59 0.58 -12.45
CA CYS A 188 -1.78 1.22 -13.50
C CYS A 188 -2.58 1.42 -14.78
N LYS A 189 -3.29 0.39 -15.25
CA LYS A 189 -4.17 0.49 -16.43
C LYS A 189 -5.21 1.60 -16.27
N ALA A 190 -5.93 1.61 -15.15
CA ALA A 190 -6.95 2.61 -14.88
C ALA A 190 -6.37 4.04 -14.78
N TRP A 191 -5.15 4.18 -14.24
CA TRP A 191 -4.46 5.46 -14.09
C TRP A 191 -4.15 6.15 -15.42
N TYR A 192 -3.82 5.35 -16.45
CA TYR A 192 -3.46 5.86 -17.78
C TYR A 192 -4.57 5.71 -18.83
N THR A 193 -5.78 5.33 -18.43
CA THR A 193 -6.94 5.23 -19.32
C THR A 193 -7.47 6.64 -19.62
N ASN A 194 -7.68 6.98 -20.90
CA ASN A 194 -8.32 8.23 -21.29
C ASN A 194 -9.85 8.09 -21.41
N GLU A 195 -10.58 9.20 -21.39
CA GLU A 195 -12.00 9.21 -21.73
C GLU A 195 -12.21 8.63 -23.14
N GLY A 196 -13.01 7.56 -23.24
CA GLY A 196 -13.28 6.85 -24.51
C GLY A 196 -12.56 5.50 -24.66
N ASP A 197 -11.54 5.21 -23.84
CA ASP A 197 -10.90 3.90 -23.81
C ASP A 197 -11.83 2.88 -23.11
N ASN A 198 -12.07 1.73 -23.76
CA ASN A 198 -12.92 0.66 -23.21
C ASN A 198 -12.16 -0.20 -22.18
N VAL A 199 -11.57 0.45 -21.17
CA VAL A 199 -10.90 -0.24 -20.05
C VAL A 199 -11.88 -0.40 -18.90
N GLN A 200 -12.19 -1.65 -18.55
CA GLN A 200 -13.01 -1.96 -17.38
C GLN A 200 -12.10 -2.29 -16.18
N SER A 201 -12.04 -1.39 -15.20
CA SER A 201 -11.54 -1.73 -13.85
C SER A 201 -12.71 -1.92 -12.91
N LYS A 202 -12.76 -3.05 -12.20
CA LYS A 202 -13.80 -3.33 -11.21
C LYS A 202 -13.62 -2.51 -9.92
N LYS A 203 -12.38 -2.10 -9.63
CA LYS A 203 -12.01 -1.48 -8.34
C LYS A 203 -11.68 0.01 -8.46
N PHE A 204 -10.94 0.42 -9.49
CA PHE A 204 -10.43 1.78 -9.62
C PHE A 204 -11.25 2.55 -10.67
N PRO A 205 -11.53 3.85 -10.46
CA PRO A 205 -12.21 4.64 -11.47
C PRO A 205 -11.31 4.74 -12.71
N THR A 206 -11.89 4.88 -13.89
CA THR A 206 -11.17 4.91 -15.18
C THR A 206 -11.21 6.28 -15.83
N HIS A 207 -11.78 7.26 -15.13
CA HIS A 207 -11.99 8.65 -15.57
C HIS A 207 -11.69 9.57 -14.37
N GLY A 208 -11.13 10.75 -14.61
CA GLY A 208 -10.90 11.77 -13.57
C GLY A 208 -9.52 11.77 -12.89
N PHE A 209 -8.50 11.17 -13.50
CA PHE A 209 -7.10 11.22 -13.01
C PHE A 209 -6.20 12.20 -13.75
N GLN A 210 -6.71 12.87 -14.80
CA GLN A 210 -5.91 13.53 -15.83
C GLN A 210 -5.13 14.79 -15.38
N GLU A 211 -5.17 15.19 -14.11
CA GLU A 211 -4.46 16.39 -13.63
C GLU A 211 -3.17 16.10 -12.84
N THR A 212 -2.92 14.85 -12.41
CA THR A 212 -1.71 14.52 -11.63
C THR A 212 -0.72 13.70 -12.47
N PRO A 213 0.44 14.24 -12.84
CA PRO A 213 1.40 13.56 -13.73
C PRO A 213 2.32 12.58 -12.98
N VAL A 214 1.84 11.97 -11.89
CA VAL A 214 2.60 10.90 -11.21
C VAL A 214 2.58 9.64 -12.05
N HIS A 215 3.76 9.04 -12.24
CA HIS A 215 3.90 7.78 -12.93
C HIS A 215 3.74 6.62 -11.94
N VAL A 216 2.83 5.71 -12.25
CA VAL A 216 2.52 4.54 -11.45
C VAL A 216 2.95 3.28 -12.19
N TYR A 217 3.76 2.46 -11.53
CA TYR A 217 4.19 1.14 -11.99
C TYR A 217 3.86 0.09 -10.92
N THR A 218 4.12 -1.18 -11.21
CA THR A 218 3.90 -2.27 -10.25
C THR A 218 5.00 -3.32 -10.33
N THR A 219 5.21 -4.03 -9.23
CA THR A 219 5.90 -5.31 -9.21
C THR A 219 4.89 -6.46 -9.24
N VAL A 220 5.34 -7.67 -9.60
CA VAL A 220 4.52 -8.89 -9.60
C VAL A 220 5.23 -10.00 -8.86
N GLY A 221 4.63 -10.51 -7.78
CA GLY A 221 5.21 -11.59 -7.00
C GLY A 221 4.29 -12.19 -5.96
N VAL A 222 4.86 -13.08 -5.16
CA VAL A 222 4.29 -13.74 -3.99
C VAL A 222 5.29 -13.67 -2.85
N HIS A 223 4.88 -12.98 -1.79
CA HIS A 223 5.63 -12.73 -0.57
C HIS A 223 5.88 -14.04 0.20
N PRO A 224 6.98 -14.19 0.96
CA PRO A 224 7.24 -15.37 1.79
C PRO A 224 6.08 -15.78 2.70
N HIS A 225 5.29 -14.83 3.19
CA HIS A 225 4.10 -15.14 4.01
C HIS A 225 3.07 -15.98 3.26
N ASP A 226 2.92 -15.74 1.97
CA ASP A 226 1.97 -16.42 1.08
C ASP A 226 2.65 -17.46 0.18
N ALA A 227 3.92 -17.82 0.42
CA ALA A 227 4.67 -18.80 -0.37
C ALA A 227 3.93 -20.13 -0.56
N LYS A 228 3.22 -20.58 0.48
CA LYS A 228 2.34 -21.77 0.45
C LYS A 228 1.21 -21.75 -0.59
N THR A 229 0.95 -20.60 -1.20
CA THR A 229 -0.05 -20.46 -2.28
C THR A 229 0.50 -20.87 -3.65
N ILE A 230 1.83 -20.92 -3.79
CA ILE A 230 2.51 -21.26 -5.05
C ILE A 230 3.52 -22.40 -4.92
N ALA A 231 3.85 -22.84 -3.71
CA ALA A 231 4.70 -23.99 -3.46
C ALA A 231 4.24 -24.76 -2.22
N ASP A 232 4.66 -26.00 -2.11
CA ASP A 232 4.66 -26.78 -0.87
C ASP A 232 6.08 -27.34 -0.63
N ASP A 233 6.25 -28.17 0.40
CA ASP A 233 7.55 -28.73 0.77
C ASP A 233 8.12 -29.69 -0.30
N THR A 234 7.32 -30.08 -1.30
CA THR A 234 7.70 -31.04 -2.35
C THR A 234 7.80 -30.40 -3.74
N LYS A 235 6.92 -29.45 -4.09
CA LYS A 235 6.82 -28.94 -5.48
C LYS A 235 6.33 -27.50 -5.58
N VAL A 236 6.63 -26.89 -6.72
CA VAL A 236 6.07 -25.60 -7.15
C VAL A 236 4.78 -25.85 -7.93
N ASN A 237 3.78 -24.99 -7.75
CA ASN A 237 2.57 -24.97 -8.54
C ASN A 237 2.81 -24.20 -9.86
N SER A 238 3.11 -24.93 -10.94
CA SER A 238 3.41 -24.35 -12.25
C SER A 238 2.30 -23.44 -12.79
N ALA A 239 1.02 -23.79 -12.58
CA ALA A 239 -0.10 -22.96 -13.03
C ALA A 239 -0.10 -21.58 -12.35
N LYS A 240 0.36 -21.50 -11.10
CA LYS A 240 0.48 -20.23 -10.37
C LYS A 240 1.68 -19.41 -10.84
N ILE A 241 2.78 -20.05 -11.22
CA ILE A 241 3.90 -19.39 -11.89
C ILE A 241 3.46 -18.84 -13.26
N ASP A 242 2.64 -19.58 -14.01
CA ASP A 242 2.08 -19.11 -15.28
C ASP A 242 1.16 -17.89 -15.10
N GLU A 243 0.38 -17.84 -14.01
CA GLU A 243 -0.40 -16.65 -13.64
C GLU A 243 0.51 -15.43 -13.38
N LEU A 244 1.61 -15.62 -12.65
CA LEU A 244 2.60 -14.56 -12.43
C LEU A 244 3.26 -14.12 -13.75
N ARG A 245 3.63 -15.05 -14.63
CA ARG A 245 4.22 -14.75 -15.94
C ARG A 245 3.28 -13.88 -16.79
N LYS A 246 1.98 -14.20 -16.81
CA LYS A 246 0.96 -13.41 -17.52
C LYS A 246 0.78 -12.01 -16.94
N LEU A 247 0.88 -11.85 -15.62
CA LEU A 247 0.83 -10.52 -15.00
C LEU A 247 2.11 -9.72 -15.27
N ALA A 248 3.27 -10.39 -15.24
CA ALA A 248 4.58 -9.79 -15.48
C ALA A 248 4.81 -9.36 -16.94
N SER A 249 4.00 -9.86 -17.89
CA SER A 249 4.01 -9.38 -19.27
C SER A 249 3.31 -8.02 -19.45
N SER A 250 2.69 -7.47 -18.41
CA SER A 250 2.14 -6.11 -18.43
C SER A 250 3.26 -5.08 -18.65
N PRO A 251 3.08 -4.06 -19.50
CA PRO A 251 4.08 -3.00 -19.68
C PRO A 251 4.31 -2.19 -18.39
N PHE A 252 3.36 -2.22 -17.45
CA PHE A 252 3.49 -1.56 -16.15
C PHE A 252 4.26 -2.40 -15.12
N CYS A 253 4.54 -3.68 -15.41
CA CYS A 253 5.32 -4.52 -14.51
C CYS A 253 6.81 -4.28 -14.71
N VAL A 254 7.47 -3.69 -13.72
CA VAL A 254 8.88 -3.28 -13.80
C VAL A 254 9.83 -4.22 -13.07
N SER A 255 9.33 -5.09 -12.21
CA SER A 255 10.13 -6.06 -11.43
C SER A 255 9.28 -7.26 -11.02
N LEU A 256 9.93 -8.41 -10.83
CA LEU A 256 9.35 -9.52 -10.08
C LEU A 256 9.52 -9.25 -8.58
N GLY A 257 8.60 -9.79 -7.78
CA GLY A 257 8.52 -9.53 -6.35
C GLY A 257 7.30 -8.67 -5.99
N GLU A 258 6.99 -8.44 -4.72
CA GLU A 258 7.79 -8.82 -3.55
C GLU A 258 7.81 -10.33 -3.34
N CYS A 259 9.01 -10.91 -3.35
CA CYS A 259 9.29 -12.32 -3.08
C CYS A 259 10.45 -12.42 -2.08
N GLY A 260 10.86 -13.62 -1.66
CA GLY A 260 12.02 -13.78 -0.77
C GLY A 260 11.73 -14.61 0.47
N LEU A 261 12.37 -14.27 1.59
CA LEU A 261 12.41 -15.06 2.81
C LEU A 261 12.08 -14.20 4.05
N ASP A 262 11.15 -14.65 4.89
CA ASP A 262 10.84 -14.06 6.20
C ASP A 262 10.84 -15.17 7.27
N TYR A 263 11.98 -15.32 7.95
CA TYR A 263 12.20 -16.33 8.98
C TYR A 263 11.79 -15.84 10.38
N ASP A 264 11.41 -14.56 10.51
CA ASP A 264 10.95 -13.98 11.76
C ASP A 264 9.44 -14.17 11.98
N ARG A 265 8.65 -14.19 10.90
CA ARG A 265 7.19 -14.39 10.95
C ARG A 265 6.78 -15.83 10.69
N MET A 266 7.49 -16.53 9.81
CA MET A 266 7.26 -17.96 9.50
C MET A 266 5.79 -18.32 9.19
N PHE A 267 5.08 -17.48 8.45
CA PHE A 267 3.69 -17.76 8.04
C PHE A 267 3.55 -18.82 6.94
N SER A 268 4.66 -19.15 6.27
CA SER A 268 4.83 -20.35 5.45
C SER A 268 6.08 -21.11 5.93
N PRO A 269 6.13 -22.45 5.81
CA PRO A 269 7.31 -23.24 6.18
C PRO A 269 8.56 -22.79 5.43
N MET A 270 9.73 -23.00 6.06
CA MET A 270 11.02 -22.56 5.51
C MET A 270 11.30 -23.10 4.10
N GLU A 271 11.16 -24.42 3.91
CA GLU A 271 11.38 -25.06 2.60
C GLU A 271 10.36 -24.60 1.55
N THR A 272 9.11 -24.40 1.94
CA THR A 272 8.08 -23.78 1.09
C THR A 272 8.49 -22.36 0.66
N GLN A 273 9.03 -21.53 1.57
CA GLN A 273 9.52 -20.18 1.23
C GLN A 273 10.70 -20.23 0.25
N LYS A 274 11.71 -21.06 0.54
CA LYS A 274 12.89 -21.25 -0.33
C LYS A 274 12.49 -21.66 -1.74
N ARG A 275 11.63 -22.66 -1.86
CA ARG A 275 11.15 -23.16 -3.16
C ARG A 275 10.31 -22.13 -3.92
N ALA A 276 9.44 -21.39 -3.23
CA ALA A 276 8.67 -20.30 -3.82
C ALA A 276 9.55 -19.12 -4.27
N PHE A 277 10.61 -18.82 -3.52
CA PHE A 277 11.57 -17.79 -3.89
C PHE A 277 12.40 -18.22 -5.11
N GLU A 278 12.96 -19.43 -5.10
CA GLU A 278 13.73 -19.99 -6.22
C GLU A 278 12.92 -20.01 -7.53
N ALA A 279 11.63 -20.38 -7.49
CA ALA A 279 10.77 -20.33 -8.68
C ALA A 279 10.56 -18.91 -9.22
N GLN A 280 10.50 -17.91 -8.34
CA GLN A 280 10.34 -16.51 -8.75
C GLN A 280 11.65 -15.90 -9.26
N VAL A 281 12.79 -16.35 -8.73
CA VAL A 281 14.13 -16.04 -9.26
C VAL A 281 14.26 -16.56 -10.69
N GLN A 282 13.90 -17.83 -10.93
CA GLN A 282 13.88 -18.43 -12.25
C GLN A 282 12.97 -17.67 -13.22
N LEU A 283 11.77 -17.28 -12.77
CA LEU A 283 10.88 -16.46 -13.59
C LEU A 283 11.46 -15.08 -13.92
N ALA A 284 12.20 -14.47 -12.99
CA ALA A 284 12.86 -13.19 -13.23
C ALA A 284 14.01 -13.32 -14.24
N GLU A 285 14.75 -14.43 -14.22
CA GLU A 285 15.75 -14.78 -15.25
C GLU A 285 15.10 -14.93 -16.62
N GLU A 286 14.06 -15.77 -16.72
CA GLU A 286 13.31 -16.03 -17.96
C GLU A 286 12.83 -14.72 -18.60
N LEU A 287 12.37 -13.78 -17.79
CA LEU A 287 11.81 -12.50 -18.25
C LEU A 287 12.84 -11.36 -18.27
N ASN A 288 14.09 -11.63 -17.90
CA ASN A 288 15.17 -10.65 -17.77
C ASN A 288 14.81 -9.43 -16.89
N ARG A 289 14.02 -9.66 -15.83
CA ARG A 289 13.48 -8.63 -14.95
C ARG A 289 14.27 -8.50 -13.65
N PRO A 290 14.30 -7.31 -13.03
CA PRO A 290 14.78 -7.15 -11.68
C PRO A 290 13.96 -7.96 -10.65
N LEU A 291 14.57 -8.20 -9.50
CA LEU A 291 13.97 -8.81 -8.32
C LEU A 291 13.88 -7.81 -7.17
N PHE A 292 12.66 -7.62 -6.67
CA PHE A 292 12.35 -6.84 -5.48
C PHE A 292 12.11 -7.80 -4.31
N VAL A 293 13.09 -7.93 -3.42
CA VAL A 293 13.22 -9.04 -2.48
C VAL A 293 12.99 -8.61 -1.04
N HIS A 294 12.06 -9.27 -0.38
CA HIS A 294 11.91 -9.28 1.07
C HIS A 294 12.93 -10.22 1.69
N LEU A 295 13.73 -9.72 2.63
CA LEU A 295 14.66 -10.55 3.39
C LEU A 295 14.60 -10.18 4.85
N ARG A 296 14.20 -11.13 5.70
CA ARG A 296 14.15 -10.95 7.14
C ARG A 296 14.62 -12.19 7.87
N GLU A 297 15.66 -12.01 8.67
CA GLU A 297 16.15 -12.99 9.64
C GLU A 297 15.32 -12.96 10.93
N LEU A 298 15.32 -14.06 11.68
CA LEU A 298 14.74 -14.15 13.01
C LEU A 298 15.30 -13.05 13.91
N ASP A 299 14.39 -12.34 14.60
CA ASP A 299 14.76 -11.32 15.58
C ASP A 299 15.63 -11.93 16.69
N GLN A 300 16.78 -11.30 17.01
CA GLN A 300 17.74 -11.77 18.01
C GLN A 300 17.09 -11.97 19.39
N ASP A 301 16.06 -11.18 19.72
CA ASP A 301 15.31 -11.33 20.97
C ASP A 301 14.49 -12.64 21.04
N LYS A 302 14.30 -13.32 19.91
CA LYS A 302 13.53 -14.57 19.79
C LYS A 302 14.40 -15.82 19.68
N GLY A 303 15.68 -15.67 19.36
CA GLY A 303 16.64 -16.77 19.25
C GLY A 303 17.75 -16.51 18.24
N GLU A 304 18.55 -17.55 18.00
CA GLU A 304 19.65 -17.52 17.03
C GLU A 304 19.15 -17.38 15.58
N PRO A 305 19.90 -16.72 14.69
CA PRO A 305 19.59 -16.64 13.27
C PRO A 305 19.30 -18.00 12.63
N LEU A 306 18.26 -18.06 11.80
CA LEU A 306 17.83 -19.27 11.10
C LEU A 306 18.43 -19.39 9.69
N GLY A 307 19.25 -18.42 9.26
CA GLY A 307 20.01 -18.46 8.03
C GLY A 307 19.24 -17.93 6.82
N ALA A 308 18.34 -16.95 6.99
CA ALA A 308 17.60 -16.32 5.88
C ALA A 308 18.56 -15.75 4.84
N VAL A 309 19.57 -14.99 5.28
CA VAL A 309 20.57 -14.37 4.39
C VAL A 309 21.42 -15.43 3.68
N SER A 310 21.80 -16.50 4.37
CA SER A 310 22.59 -17.60 3.79
C SER A 310 21.80 -18.36 2.71
N HIS A 311 20.54 -18.69 2.97
CA HIS A 311 19.69 -19.34 1.96
C HIS A 311 19.38 -18.41 0.78
N PHE A 312 19.22 -17.10 1.04
CA PHE A 312 19.07 -16.10 -0.01
C PHE A 312 20.30 -16.07 -0.93
N GLU A 313 21.52 -16.03 -0.37
CA GLU A 313 22.77 -16.08 -1.14
C GLU A 313 22.95 -17.41 -1.88
N GLU A 314 22.55 -18.53 -1.29
CA GLU A 314 22.60 -19.84 -1.96
C GLU A 314 21.66 -19.90 -3.17
N ILE A 315 20.43 -19.39 -3.03
CA ILE A 315 19.45 -19.36 -4.13
C ILE A 315 19.94 -18.45 -5.26
N LEU A 316 20.38 -17.23 -4.94
CA LEU A 316 20.88 -16.31 -5.97
C LEU A 316 22.24 -16.72 -6.53
N GLY A 317 23.09 -17.39 -5.77
CA GLY A 317 24.37 -17.91 -6.26
C GLY A 317 24.23 -19.01 -7.32
N ARG A 318 23.05 -19.64 -7.40
CA ARG A 318 22.67 -20.59 -8.47
C ARG A 318 22.01 -19.91 -9.67
N SER A 319 21.67 -18.63 -9.54
CA SER A 319 21.07 -17.82 -10.59
C SER A 319 22.14 -17.13 -11.44
N SER A 320 21.80 -16.93 -12.70
CA SER A 320 22.46 -16.08 -13.70
C SER A 320 22.05 -14.60 -13.63
N LEU A 321 21.17 -14.19 -12.69
CA LEU A 321 20.83 -12.78 -12.51
C LEU A 321 22.04 -11.99 -12.05
N GLU A 322 22.32 -10.91 -12.77
CA GLU A 322 23.30 -9.92 -12.36
C GLU A 322 22.94 -9.33 -10.98
N PRO A 323 23.89 -9.15 -10.06
CA PRO A 323 23.60 -8.56 -8.75
C PRO A 323 22.94 -7.18 -8.82
N SER A 324 23.24 -6.40 -9.85
CA SER A 324 22.59 -5.10 -10.09
C SER A 324 21.08 -5.20 -10.40
N LYS A 325 20.55 -6.40 -10.64
CA LYS A 325 19.11 -6.66 -10.82
C LYS A 325 18.40 -7.12 -9.55
N VAL A 326 19.07 -7.10 -8.41
CA VAL A 326 18.48 -7.53 -7.14
C VAL A 326 18.44 -6.34 -6.18
N CYS A 327 17.25 -6.07 -5.64
CA CYS A 327 17.04 -5.12 -4.55
C CYS A 327 16.53 -5.86 -3.32
N VAL A 328 17.25 -5.78 -2.20
CA VAL A 328 16.72 -6.15 -0.89
C VAL A 328 15.98 -4.95 -0.33
N HIS A 329 14.66 -4.99 -0.40
CA HIS A 329 13.81 -3.88 0.02
C HIS A 329 13.68 -3.85 1.55
N CYS A 330 13.34 -2.67 2.08
CA CYS A 330 13.07 -2.40 3.48
C CYS A 330 14.10 -3.08 4.42
N PHE A 331 15.38 -2.83 4.17
CA PHE A 331 16.45 -3.40 4.99
C PHE A 331 16.35 -2.94 6.44
N THR A 332 16.32 -3.91 7.35
CA THR A 332 16.30 -3.71 8.81
C THR A 332 17.30 -4.61 9.53
N GLY A 333 18.33 -5.10 8.82
CA GLY A 333 19.38 -5.95 9.38
C GLY A 333 20.51 -5.16 10.03
N ASP A 334 21.55 -5.87 10.42
CA ASP A 334 22.76 -5.33 11.05
C ASP A 334 23.91 -5.14 10.04
N LEU A 335 25.09 -4.73 10.52
CA LEU A 335 26.28 -4.52 9.68
C LEU A 335 26.76 -5.82 9.01
N THR A 336 26.60 -6.97 9.65
CA THR A 336 27.03 -8.27 9.10
C THR A 336 26.20 -8.60 7.87
N ASP A 337 24.88 -8.50 8.00
CA ASP A 337 23.96 -8.74 6.88
C ASP A 337 24.17 -7.71 5.77
N LEU A 338 24.29 -6.42 6.13
CA LEU A 338 24.54 -5.37 5.14
C LEU A 338 25.83 -5.60 4.36
N THR A 339 26.90 -6.04 5.04
CA THR A 339 28.19 -6.33 4.41
C THR A 339 28.08 -7.45 3.39
N ARG A 340 27.39 -8.54 3.74
CA ARG A 340 27.17 -9.66 2.82
C ARG A 340 26.42 -9.23 1.57
N LEU A 341 25.32 -8.49 1.76
CA LEU A 341 24.46 -8.04 0.67
C LEU A 341 25.14 -6.98 -0.22
N ALA A 342 25.76 -5.97 0.39
CA ALA A 342 26.41 -4.87 -0.33
C ALA A 342 27.66 -5.34 -1.10
N ASN A 343 28.45 -6.27 -0.56
CA ASN A 343 29.64 -6.80 -1.25
C ASN A 343 29.30 -7.57 -2.53
N LYS A 344 28.08 -8.13 -2.63
CA LYS A 344 27.58 -8.72 -3.89
C LYS A 344 27.20 -7.67 -4.92
N GLY A 345 26.98 -6.42 -4.51
CA GLY A 345 26.56 -5.33 -5.38
C GLY A 345 25.05 -5.22 -5.57
N TYR A 346 24.26 -5.83 -4.68
CA TYR A 346 22.80 -5.68 -4.63
C TYR A 346 22.40 -4.25 -4.26
N TYR A 347 21.23 -3.82 -4.73
CA TYR A 347 20.58 -2.62 -4.21
C TYR A 347 19.99 -2.88 -2.82
N ILE A 348 20.03 -1.87 -1.96
CA ILE A 348 19.45 -1.88 -0.62
C ILE A 348 18.39 -0.79 -0.52
N GLY A 349 17.14 -1.19 -0.26
CA GLY A 349 16.03 -0.28 -0.01
C GLY A 349 15.96 0.13 1.45
N LEU A 350 15.94 1.43 1.72
CA LEU A 350 15.73 1.98 3.06
C LEU A 350 14.38 2.68 3.16
N THR A 351 13.70 2.48 4.29
CA THR A 351 12.39 3.08 4.56
C THR A 351 12.47 4.12 5.68
N GLY A 352 11.32 4.68 6.06
CA GLY A 352 11.18 5.49 7.27
C GLY A 352 11.53 4.75 8.57
N TYR A 353 11.83 3.45 8.51
CA TYR A 353 12.43 2.70 9.61
C TYR A 353 13.70 3.38 10.16
N VAL A 354 14.56 3.93 9.29
CA VAL A 354 15.76 4.71 9.70
C VAL A 354 15.38 5.88 10.62
N GLY A 355 14.25 6.53 10.33
CA GLY A 355 13.72 7.62 11.15
C GLY A 355 13.09 7.17 12.47
N MET A 356 12.90 5.86 12.71
CA MET A 356 12.43 5.29 13.99
C MET A 356 13.63 4.99 14.90
N LYS A 357 14.38 6.02 15.31
CA LYS A 357 15.74 5.88 15.85
C LYS A 357 15.91 4.77 16.87
N LYS A 358 15.04 4.71 17.88
CA LYS A 358 15.09 3.68 18.93
C LYS A 358 15.03 2.26 18.35
N ARG A 359 14.18 2.04 17.36
CA ARG A 359 13.93 0.72 16.78
C ARG A 359 15.05 0.35 15.81
N ALA A 360 15.48 1.28 14.96
CA ALA A 360 16.57 1.07 14.02
C ALA A 360 17.94 0.92 14.70
N SER A 361 18.17 1.56 15.85
CA SER A 361 19.34 1.25 16.69
C SER A 361 19.27 -0.17 17.27
N ALA A 362 18.08 -0.61 17.70
CA ALA A 362 17.95 -1.93 18.33
C ALA A 362 18.25 -3.10 17.38
N THR A 363 18.04 -2.94 16.07
CA THR A 363 18.40 -3.94 15.06
C THR A 363 19.81 -3.77 14.49
N GLY A 364 20.58 -2.79 14.98
CA GLY A 364 21.91 -2.47 14.42
C GLY A 364 21.87 -1.79 13.05
N THR A 365 20.69 -1.43 12.53
CA THR A 365 20.53 -0.83 11.20
C THR A 365 21.16 0.56 11.12
N LEU A 366 21.03 1.38 12.16
CA LEU A 366 21.69 2.70 12.17
C LEU A 366 23.21 2.59 12.15
N ASP A 367 23.78 1.65 12.91
CA ASP A 367 25.22 1.42 12.90
C ASP A 367 25.69 0.91 11.53
N ALA A 368 24.93 -0.01 10.93
CA ALA A 368 25.20 -0.58 9.62
C ALA A 368 25.30 0.49 8.51
N ILE A 369 24.34 1.42 8.46
CA ILE A 369 24.29 2.45 7.40
C ILE A 369 25.07 3.72 7.75
N GLY A 370 25.29 3.98 9.04
CA GLY A 370 25.87 5.23 9.53
C GLY A 370 27.38 5.19 9.72
N ALA A 371 27.98 4.01 9.82
CA ALA A 371 29.42 3.87 9.92
C ALA A 371 30.14 4.50 8.70
N SER A 372 31.25 5.22 8.93
CA SER A 372 32.12 5.70 7.84
C SER A 372 32.70 4.56 7.00
N HIS A 373 32.72 3.34 7.54
CA HIS A 373 33.12 2.11 6.88
C HIS A 373 31.91 1.27 6.42
N SER A 374 30.71 1.85 6.36
CA SER A 374 29.54 1.17 5.82
C SER A 374 29.84 0.69 4.39
N PRO A 375 29.54 -0.59 4.06
CA PRO A 375 29.80 -1.13 2.73
C PRO A 375 28.77 -0.69 1.70
N LEU A 376 27.64 -0.10 2.14
CA LEU A 376 26.57 0.34 1.25
C LEU A 376 26.93 1.64 0.55
N SER A 377 27.34 1.57 -0.71
CA SER A 377 27.54 2.77 -1.51
C SER A 377 26.22 3.49 -1.83
N LEU A 378 26.30 4.82 -2.04
CA LEU A 378 25.16 5.61 -2.50
C LEU A 378 24.61 5.13 -3.86
N GLU A 379 25.46 4.53 -4.71
CA GLU A 379 25.11 3.98 -6.03
C GLU A 379 24.30 2.68 -5.98
N ARG A 380 24.11 2.15 -4.78
CA ARG A 380 23.32 0.94 -4.51
C ARG A 380 22.21 1.19 -3.48
N LEU A 381 21.95 2.46 -3.15
CA LEU A 381 20.87 2.83 -2.26
C LEU A 381 19.57 3.09 -3.07
N LEU A 382 18.45 2.59 -2.56
CA LEU A 382 17.08 2.95 -2.96
C LEU A 382 16.31 3.40 -1.72
N ILE A 383 15.25 4.19 -1.92
CA ILE A 383 14.39 4.67 -0.83
C ILE A 383 12.91 4.42 -1.12
N GLU A 384 12.17 4.16 -0.06
CA GLU A 384 10.75 3.77 -0.15
C GLU A 384 9.98 4.17 1.10
N THR A 385 8.67 4.34 0.97
CA THR A 385 7.82 4.52 2.14
C THR A 385 7.35 3.22 2.76
N ASP A 386 7.27 2.14 1.97
CA ASP A 386 6.55 0.91 2.31
C ASP A 386 5.11 1.20 2.79
N SER A 387 4.52 2.28 2.27
CA SER A 387 3.23 2.78 2.78
C SER A 387 2.12 1.73 2.62
N PRO A 388 1.29 1.47 3.65
CA PRO A 388 1.05 2.30 4.83
C PRO A 388 1.91 1.99 6.07
N PHE A 389 2.97 1.20 5.92
CA PHE A 389 3.89 0.81 6.99
C PHE A 389 5.11 1.73 7.07
N MET A 390 6.07 1.38 7.91
CA MET A 390 7.38 2.03 8.05
C MET A 390 7.37 3.56 8.17
N ARG A 391 6.34 4.08 8.82
CA ARG A 391 6.18 5.52 9.04
C ARG A 391 7.26 6.05 9.99
N PRO A 392 8.07 7.06 9.60
CA PRO A 392 9.11 7.59 10.46
C PRO A 392 8.52 8.31 11.69
N ASP A 393 9.38 8.57 12.68
CA ASP A 393 8.99 9.30 13.88
C ASP A 393 8.41 10.69 13.54
N LYS A 394 7.51 11.18 14.41
CA LYS A 394 6.74 12.42 14.18
C LYS A 394 7.61 13.67 13.99
N THR A 395 8.86 13.63 14.45
CA THR A 395 9.86 14.69 14.27
C THR A 395 10.18 14.94 12.79
N TRP A 396 10.10 13.91 11.96
CA TRP A 396 10.33 13.98 10.52
C TRP A 396 9.12 14.46 9.72
N LEU A 397 7.94 14.50 10.35
CA LEU A 397 6.68 14.71 9.66
C LEU A 397 6.15 16.13 9.82
N PRO A 398 5.54 16.71 8.77
CA PRO A 398 4.84 17.99 8.86
C PRO A 398 3.59 17.87 9.73
N SER A 399 3.05 19.03 10.10
CA SER A 399 1.99 19.12 11.10
C SER A 399 0.70 18.43 10.67
N THR A 400 0.31 18.55 9.39
CA THR A 400 -0.90 17.90 8.83
C THR A 400 -0.78 16.39 8.86
N LEU A 401 0.39 15.84 8.55
CA LEU A 401 0.58 14.40 8.48
C LEU A 401 0.68 13.75 9.86
N ARG A 402 1.18 14.45 10.90
CA ARG A 402 1.37 13.92 12.29
C ARG A 402 0.14 13.26 12.91
N LYS A 403 -1.06 13.63 12.49
CA LYS A 403 -2.34 13.09 13.01
C LYS A 403 -2.76 11.78 12.31
N SER A 404 -2.32 11.55 11.08
CA SER A 404 -2.57 10.30 10.38
C SER A 404 -1.83 9.14 11.09
N LYS A 405 -2.43 7.94 11.06
CA LYS A 405 -1.81 6.72 11.59
C LYS A 405 -1.06 5.94 10.52
N ASN A 406 -1.50 6.03 9.28
CA ASN A 406 -0.92 5.30 8.16
C ASN A 406 0.25 6.11 7.59
N ASN A 407 1.28 5.42 7.11
CA ASN A 407 2.23 6.05 6.21
C ASN A 407 1.60 6.27 4.83
N GLU A 408 2.16 7.17 4.05
CA GLU A 408 1.70 7.48 2.69
C GLU A 408 2.91 7.80 1.80
N PRO A 409 2.81 7.66 0.47
CA PRO A 409 3.92 7.96 -0.44
C PRO A 409 4.40 9.43 -0.34
N CYS A 410 3.50 10.36 -0.01
CA CYS A 410 3.86 11.78 0.22
C CYS A 410 4.84 12.02 1.38
N VAL A 411 5.12 11.00 2.20
CA VAL A 411 6.09 11.03 3.30
C VAL A 411 7.52 10.76 2.82
N LEU A 412 7.73 10.32 1.58
CA LEU A 412 9.07 9.98 1.07
C LEU A 412 10.12 11.10 1.25
N PRO A 413 9.82 12.41 1.06
CA PRO A 413 10.80 13.46 1.37
C PRO A 413 11.26 13.46 2.84
N SER A 414 10.35 13.15 3.78
CA SER A 414 10.69 12.98 5.20
C SER A 414 11.55 11.74 5.43
N VAL A 415 11.27 10.63 4.73
CA VAL A 415 12.11 9.42 4.76
C VAL A 415 13.51 9.73 4.25
N CYS A 416 13.61 10.42 3.11
CA CYS A 416 14.89 10.82 2.52
C CYS A 416 15.71 11.70 3.49
N ARG A 417 15.08 12.65 4.19
CA ARG A 417 15.77 13.48 5.21
C ARG A 417 16.23 12.65 6.41
N ALA A 418 15.43 11.67 6.85
CA ALA A 418 15.81 10.76 7.93
C ALA A 418 16.98 9.87 7.54
N ILE A 419 17.01 9.39 6.29
CA ILE A 419 18.14 8.62 5.76
C ILE A 419 19.38 9.51 5.65
N ALA A 420 19.24 10.71 5.08
CA ALA A 420 20.34 11.65 4.92
C ALA A 420 21.01 12.03 6.26
N SER A 421 20.28 12.07 7.37
CA SER A 421 20.88 12.40 8.68
C SER A 421 21.73 11.29 9.27
N GLU A 422 21.56 10.04 8.83
CA GLU A 422 22.23 8.88 9.42
C GLU A 422 23.22 8.25 8.43
N PHE A 423 22.89 8.20 7.14
CA PHE A 423 23.66 7.52 6.11
C PHE A 423 25.09 8.08 6.01
N HIS A 424 26.09 7.21 6.16
CA HIS A 424 27.52 7.55 6.23
C HIS A 424 27.82 8.68 7.23
N GLY A 425 27.16 8.67 8.40
CA GLY A 425 27.36 9.66 9.45
C GLY A 425 26.79 11.03 9.08
N GLY A 426 25.79 11.08 8.21
CA GLY A 426 25.18 12.32 7.76
C GLY A 426 26.00 13.11 6.73
N LYS A 427 26.94 12.44 6.04
CA LYS A 427 27.84 13.08 5.06
C LYS A 427 27.11 13.61 3.83
N HIS A 428 26.02 12.95 3.43
CA HIS A 428 25.28 13.30 2.22
C HIS A 428 24.07 14.16 2.58
N SER A 429 23.89 15.24 1.83
CA SER A 429 22.70 16.08 1.92
C SER A 429 21.44 15.30 1.49
N ALA A 430 20.27 15.76 1.93
CA ALA A 430 19.00 15.18 1.49
C ALA A 430 18.82 15.27 -0.04
N TRP A 431 19.41 16.27 -0.69
CA TRP A 431 19.39 16.40 -2.15
C TRP A 431 20.26 15.34 -2.84
N GLU A 432 21.49 15.10 -2.37
CA GLU A 432 22.36 14.05 -2.93
C GLU A 432 21.73 12.66 -2.81
N ILE A 433 21.11 12.38 -1.64
CA ILE A 433 20.34 11.14 -1.45
C ILE A 433 19.18 11.10 -2.44
N ALA A 434 18.36 12.15 -2.52
CA ALA A 434 17.18 12.20 -3.39
C ALA A 434 17.52 12.01 -4.86
N GLU A 435 18.48 12.77 -5.38
CA GLU A 435 18.92 12.71 -6.78
C GLU A 435 19.46 11.33 -7.09
N ARG A 436 20.41 10.84 -6.28
CA ARG A 436 21.10 9.59 -6.60
C ARG A 436 20.20 8.37 -6.47
N THR A 437 19.36 8.32 -5.45
CA THR A 437 18.42 7.20 -5.27
C THR A 437 17.33 7.19 -6.33
N SER A 438 16.92 8.36 -6.84
CA SER A 438 15.98 8.44 -7.97
C SER A 438 16.61 7.96 -9.27
N LEU A 439 17.85 8.35 -9.57
CA LEU A 439 18.62 7.82 -10.70
C LEU A 439 18.84 6.31 -10.60
N ASN A 440 19.18 5.82 -9.41
CA ASN A 440 19.32 4.39 -9.13
C ASN A 440 18.00 3.64 -9.38
N ALA A 441 16.87 4.18 -8.91
CA ALA A 441 15.56 3.56 -9.10
C ALA A 441 15.18 3.49 -10.59
N MET A 442 15.40 4.57 -11.33
CA MET A 442 15.17 4.61 -12.78
C MET A 442 16.02 3.57 -13.52
N SER A 443 17.30 3.45 -13.16
CA SER A 443 18.20 2.42 -13.71
C SER A 443 17.73 1.00 -13.36
N PHE A 444 17.45 0.75 -12.08
CA PHE A 444 17.04 -0.56 -11.57
C PHE A 444 15.76 -1.06 -12.23
N PHE A 445 14.72 -0.23 -12.29
CA PHE A 445 13.43 -0.59 -12.88
C PHE A 445 13.37 -0.40 -14.40
N CYS A 446 14.43 0.13 -15.02
CA CYS A 446 14.49 0.50 -16.43
C CYS A 446 13.31 1.42 -16.84
N VAL A 447 13.03 2.44 -16.02
CA VAL A 447 12.01 3.47 -16.29
C VAL A 447 12.69 4.81 -16.55
N SER A 448 12.27 5.51 -17.59
CA SER A 448 12.87 6.78 -18.05
C SER A 448 12.12 8.01 -17.52
N GLU A 449 12.76 9.18 -17.65
CA GLU A 449 12.10 10.47 -17.39
C GLU A 449 10.91 10.74 -18.33
N ALA A 450 10.94 10.18 -19.55
CA ALA A 450 9.94 10.36 -20.60
C ALA A 450 8.84 9.28 -20.61
N ASP A 451 8.96 8.23 -19.80
CA ASP A 451 8.02 7.12 -19.77
C ASP A 451 6.72 7.58 -19.09
N VAL A 452 5.80 8.15 -19.87
CA VAL A 452 4.40 7.74 -20.04
C VAL A 452 3.74 8.73 -21.02
N ARG A 453 3.75 8.34 -22.29
CA ARG A 453 2.54 8.30 -23.12
C ARG A 453 2.59 6.96 -23.81
N ILE A 454 1.85 5.98 -23.32
CA ILE A 454 1.63 4.74 -24.09
C ILE A 454 0.94 5.20 -25.37
N SER A 455 1.69 5.19 -26.47
CA SER A 455 1.14 5.44 -27.78
C SER A 455 0.17 4.31 -28.07
N HIS A 456 -1.12 4.63 -28.12
CA HIS A 456 -2.10 3.84 -28.86
C HIS A 456 -1.80 3.97 -30.37
N THR A 457 -0.62 3.53 -30.80
CA THR A 457 -0.38 3.22 -32.21
C THR A 457 -0.74 1.76 -32.40
N THR A 458 -2.01 1.55 -32.72
CA THR A 458 -2.46 0.38 -33.48
C THR A 458 -1.51 0.17 -34.65
N SER A 459 -0.87 -1.01 -34.72
CA SER A 459 -0.25 -1.47 -35.96
C SER A 459 -1.32 -1.52 -37.05
N ARG A 460 -1.10 -0.79 -38.15
CA ARG A 460 -1.71 -1.11 -39.44
C ARG A 460 -0.80 -2.06 -40.20
#